data_AF-A0A519YB25-F1
#
_entry.id   AF-A0A519YB25-F1
#
_cell.length_a   1.000
_cell.length_b   1.000
_cell.length_c   1.000
_cell.angle_alpha   90.00
_cell.angle_beta   90.00
_cell.angle_gamma   90.00
#
_symmetry.space_group_name_H-M   'P 1'
#
loop_
_entity.id
_entity.type
_entity.pdbx_description
1 polymer ?
#
loop_
_entity_poly.entity_id
_entity_poly.type
_entity_poly.pdbx_seq_one_letter_code
_entity_poly.pdbx_strand_id
1 'polypeptide(L)'
;MLDFLGKTVAKLFGSKAEKDLKDVVPYVALINAEYAKLAGLTDDQLRQRTQEVRQQIDGKLAGLDGQIAGLQSQIDTQPNLDVSRKEAIFEQIDALEKQRNKDLEAALLEALPQAFAIVKETARRYAQNGQLVVTATDADREIAQTKGNVTIQGDKATWSNKWLAAGAEITWDMVHYDVQHHAADEL
;
A
#
# COMPACT_ATOMS: atom_id res chain seq x y z
N MET A 1 -28.27 27.12 29.89
CA MET A 1 -26.91 27.11 30.46
C MET A 1 -26.40 25.68 30.61
N LEU A 2 -25.98 25.07 29.50
CA LEU A 2 -25.26 23.77 29.42
C LEU A 2 -24.64 23.63 28.00
N ASP A 3 -25.23 24.30 27.01
CA ASP A 3 -24.80 24.29 25.61
C ASP A 3 -23.63 25.25 25.26
N PHE A 4 -23.24 26.11 26.20
CA PHE A 4 -22.11 27.04 26.04
C PHE A 4 -20.78 26.45 26.53
N LEU A 5 -20.81 25.44 27.42
CA LEU A 5 -19.61 24.79 27.98
C LEU A 5 -19.07 23.66 27.07
N GLY A 6 -19.90 23.04 26.23
CA GLY A 6 -19.46 22.04 25.26
C GLY A 6 -18.69 22.63 24.06
N LYS A 7 -19.07 23.84 23.61
CA LYS A 7 -18.46 24.50 22.44
C LYS A 7 -17.09 25.11 22.73
N THR A 8 -16.82 25.52 23.97
CA THR A 8 -15.50 26.04 24.39
C THR A 8 -14.51 24.93 24.71
N VAL A 9 -14.96 23.78 25.22
CA VAL A 9 -14.09 22.61 25.46
C VAL A 9 -13.72 21.91 24.15
N ALA A 10 -14.64 21.80 23.19
CA ALA A 10 -14.33 21.27 21.85
C ALA A 10 -13.33 22.13 21.07
N LYS A 11 -13.37 23.47 21.23
CA LYS A 11 -12.38 24.39 20.62
C LYS A 11 -11.00 24.35 21.28
N LEU A 12 -10.91 23.96 22.56
CA LEU A 12 -9.62 23.85 23.27
C LEU A 12 -8.96 22.48 23.11
N PHE A 13 -9.70 21.45 22.70
CA PHE A 13 -9.18 20.10 22.46
C PHE A 13 -9.11 19.70 20.97
N GLY A 14 -9.55 20.57 20.05
CA GLY A 14 -9.70 20.25 18.63
C GLY A 14 -10.79 19.20 18.41
N SER A 15 -11.53 19.29 17.32
CA SER A 15 -12.41 18.18 16.96
C SER A 15 -11.57 16.93 16.69
N LYS A 16 -12.08 15.73 16.98
CA LYS A 16 -11.41 14.46 16.61
C LYS A 16 -11.01 14.48 15.13
N ALA A 17 -11.85 15.05 14.28
CA ALA A 17 -11.60 15.26 12.86
C ALA A 17 -10.39 16.18 12.57
N GLU A 18 -10.25 17.31 13.28
CA GLU A 18 -9.07 18.20 13.15
C GLU A 18 -7.77 17.51 13.57
N LYS A 19 -7.83 16.70 14.64
CA LYS A 19 -6.68 15.92 15.11
C LYS A 19 -6.28 14.85 14.09
N ASP A 20 -7.24 14.06 13.63
CA ASP A 20 -7.01 13.00 12.64
C ASP A 20 -6.49 13.60 11.31
N LEU A 21 -6.97 14.79 10.91
CA LEU A 21 -6.48 15.51 9.73
C LEU A 21 -5.02 15.96 9.90
N LYS A 22 -4.67 16.50 11.06
CA LYS A 22 -3.31 16.97 11.34
C LYS A 22 -2.26 15.87 11.23
N ASP A 23 -2.63 14.63 11.55
CA ASP A 23 -1.73 13.47 11.46
C ASP A 23 -1.51 13.01 10.00
N VAL A 24 -2.46 13.27 9.10
CA VAL A 24 -2.42 12.83 7.69
C VAL A 24 -1.87 13.90 6.73
N VAL A 25 -2.11 15.19 7.02
CA VAL A 25 -1.66 16.33 6.19
C VAL A 25 -0.16 16.28 5.84
N PRO A 26 0.77 15.92 6.75
CA PRO A 26 2.19 15.81 6.40
C PRO A 26 2.47 14.81 5.27
N TYR A 27 1.71 13.71 5.22
CA TYR A 27 1.87 12.69 4.18
C TYR A 27 1.38 13.18 2.82
N VAL A 28 0.39 14.08 2.75
CA VAL A 28 -0.10 14.63 1.47
C VAL A 28 1.01 15.33 0.70
N ALA A 29 1.83 16.14 1.39
CA ALA A 29 2.97 16.82 0.77
C ALA A 29 4.02 15.82 0.27
N LEU A 30 4.32 14.77 1.05
CA LEU A 30 5.25 13.71 0.67
C LEU A 30 4.74 12.90 -0.53
N ILE A 31 3.45 12.55 -0.54
CA ILE A 31 2.80 11.84 -1.65
C ILE A 31 2.89 12.68 -2.92
N ASN A 32 2.56 13.98 -2.85
CA ASN A 32 2.62 14.86 -4.01
C ASN A 32 4.05 15.03 -4.53
N ALA A 33 5.05 15.05 -3.65
CA ALA A 33 6.46 15.08 -4.03
C ALA A 33 6.91 13.79 -4.75
N GLU A 34 6.47 12.61 -4.28
CA GLU A 34 6.72 11.34 -5.00
C GLU A 34 5.97 11.28 -6.32
N TYR A 35 4.71 11.71 -6.35
CA TYR A 35 3.84 11.73 -7.52
C TYR A 35 4.44 12.56 -8.67
N ALA A 36 5.03 13.73 -8.36
CA ALA A 36 5.70 14.57 -9.35
C ALA A 36 6.84 13.84 -10.11
N LYS A 37 7.42 12.77 -9.53
CA LYS A 37 8.48 11.97 -10.16
C LYS A 37 7.95 10.93 -11.15
N LEU A 38 6.63 10.67 -11.18
CA LEU A 38 6.03 9.56 -11.93
C LEU A 38 5.50 9.95 -13.31
N ALA A 39 5.22 11.23 -13.55
CA ALA A 39 4.53 11.70 -14.77
C ALA A 39 5.25 11.31 -16.07
N GLY A 40 6.58 11.19 -16.05
CA GLY A 40 7.39 10.81 -17.22
C GLY A 40 7.58 9.31 -17.45
N LEU A 41 7.04 8.45 -16.58
CA LEU A 41 7.24 7.00 -16.68
C LEU A 41 6.30 6.37 -17.72
N THR A 42 6.77 5.33 -18.40
CA THR A 42 5.90 4.40 -19.13
C THR A 42 5.04 3.57 -18.17
N ASP A 43 3.99 2.91 -18.67
CA ASP A 43 3.14 2.05 -17.83
C ASP A 43 3.93 0.87 -17.23
N ASP A 44 4.87 0.31 -18.00
CA ASP A 44 5.79 -0.73 -17.52
C ASP A 44 6.73 -0.20 -16.42
N GLN A 45 7.27 1.00 -16.59
CA GLN A 45 8.10 1.63 -15.55
C GLN A 45 7.28 1.97 -14.29
N LEU A 46 6.04 2.43 -14.44
CA LEU A 46 5.14 2.68 -13.31
C LEU A 46 4.84 1.38 -12.55
N ARG A 47 4.56 0.29 -13.27
CA ARG A 47 4.40 -1.05 -12.68
C ARG A 47 5.66 -1.51 -11.94
N GLN A 48 6.84 -1.26 -12.51
CA GLN A 48 8.11 -1.60 -11.89
C GLN A 48 8.33 -0.83 -10.57
N ARG A 49 7.86 0.42 -10.44
CA ARG A 49 7.92 1.15 -9.17
C ARG A 49 7.25 0.42 -8.01
N THR A 50 6.12 -0.26 -8.27
CA THR A 50 5.47 -1.09 -7.25
C THR A 50 6.37 -2.24 -6.78
N GLN A 51 7.16 -2.81 -7.68
CA GLN A 51 8.11 -3.87 -7.32
C GLN A 51 9.31 -3.34 -6.55
N GLU A 52 9.82 -2.17 -6.92
CA GLU A 52 10.89 -1.49 -6.17
C GLU A 52 10.46 -1.18 -4.73
N VAL A 53 9.23 -0.69 -4.53
CA VAL A 53 8.67 -0.43 -3.19
C VAL A 53 8.57 -1.73 -2.38
N ARG A 54 8.10 -2.83 -2.98
CA ARG A 54 8.09 -4.15 -2.32
C ARG A 54 9.49 -4.58 -1.91
N GLN A 55 10.45 -4.50 -2.83
CA GLN A 55 11.85 -4.88 -2.56
C GLN A 55 12.48 -4.02 -1.46
N GLN A 56 12.14 -2.74 -1.36
CA GLN A 56 12.59 -1.87 -0.27
C GLN A 56 12.05 -2.36 1.09
N ILE A 57 10.78 -2.75 1.16
CA ILE A 57 10.17 -3.29 2.39
C ILE A 57 10.82 -4.64 2.74
N ASP A 58 10.91 -5.56 1.78
CA ASP A 58 11.50 -6.88 1.98
C ASP A 58 12.97 -6.78 2.41
N GLY A 59 13.74 -5.87 1.79
CA GLY A 59 15.14 -5.61 2.14
C GLY A 59 15.34 -5.18 3.59
N LYS A 60 14.39 -4.42 4.15
CA LYS A 60 14.43 -4.03 5.58
C LYS A 60 14.17 -5.20 6.52
N LEU A 61 13.39 -6.17 6.09
CA LEU A 61 12.97 -7.32 6.91
C LEU A 61 13.88 -8.54 6.74
N ALA A 62 14.64 -8.60 5.65
CA ALA A 62 15.46 -9.75 5.28
C ALA A 62 16.40 -10.24 6.41
N GLY A 63 16.94 -9.31 7.21
CA GLY A 63 17.81 -9.64 8.33
C GLY A 63 17.09 -10.38 9.46
N LEU A 64 15.86 -9.99 9.79
CA LEU A 64 15.03 -10.67 10.79
C LEU A 64 14.46 -11.98 10.22
N ASP A 65 14.04 -11.97 8.96
CA ASP A 65 13.51 -13.14 8.27
C ASP A 65 14.55 -14.25 8.19
N GLY A 66 15.81 -13.90 7.90
CA GLY A 66 16.93 -14.85 7.92
C GLY A 66 17.20 -15.43 9.31
N GLN A 67 17.09 -14.64 10.37
CA GLN A 67 17.27 -15.12 11.75
C GLN A 67 16.14 -16.08 12.15
N ILE A 68 14.89 -15.72 11.87
CA ILE A 68 13.72 -16.56 12.15
C ILE A 68 13.82 -17.89 11.39
N ALA A 69 14.09 -17.83 10.08
CA ALA A 69 14.26 -19.03 9.25
C ALA A 69 15.43 -19.91 9.74
N GLY A 70 16.52 -19.30 10.18
CA GLY A 70 17.66 -20.02 10.76
C GLY A 70 17.31 -20.74 12.06
N LEU A 71 16.51 -20.13 12.94
CA LEU A 71 16.05 -20.74 14.18
C LEU A 71 15.02 -21.87 13.92
N GLN A 72 14.10 -21.67 12.99
CA GLN A 72 13.16 -22.70 12.55
C GLN A 72 13.90 -23.92 11.97
N SER A 73 14.90 -23.67 11.12
CA SER A 73 15.74 -24.73 10.56
C SER A 73 16.50 -25.52 11.63
N GLN A 74 16.95 -24.88 12.71
CA GLN A 74 17.59 -25.59 13.82
C GLN A 74 16.63 -26.59 14.48
N ILE A 75 15.35 -26.25 14.64
CA ILE A 75 14.34 -27.15 15.18
C ILE A 75 14.09 -28.31 14.23
N ASP A 76 13.91 -28.02 12.93
CA ASP A 76 13.57 -29.03 11.92
C ASP A 76 14.70 -30.04 11.67
N THR A 77 15.95 -29.59 11.73
CA THR A 77 17.13 -30.42 11.42
C THR A 77 17.67 -31.19 12.63
N GLN A 78 17.20 -30.89 13.84
CA GLN A 78 17.67 -31.52 15.08
C GLN A 78 16.50 -32.14 15.86
N PRO A 79 15.99 -33.32 15.44
CA PRO A 79 14.80 -33.92 16.04
C PRO A 79 14.96 -34.25 17.53
N ASN A 80 16.20 -34.56 17.95
CA ASN A 80 16.57 -34.93 19.32
C ASN A 80 16.92 -33.73 20.21
N LEU A 81 16.65 -32.49 19.78
CA LEU A 81 16.82 -31.33 20.66
C LEU A 81 16.02 -31.53 21.95
N ASP A 82 16.62 -31.25 23.10
CA ASP A 82 15.90 -31.31 24.36
C ASP A 82 14.79 -30.26 24.40
N VAL A 83 13.74 -30.55 25.18
CA VAL A 83 12.54 -29.73 25.26
C VAL A 83 12.87 -28.30 25.69
N SER A 84 13.75 -28.13 26.69
CA SER A 84 14.13 -26.81 27.21
C SER A 84 14.84 -25.96 26.16
N ARG A 85 15.69 -26.55 25.31
CA ARG A 85 16.29 -25.82 24.17
C ARG A 85 15.27 -25.48 23.09
N LYS A 86 14.30 -26.36 22.81
CA LYS A 86 13.22 -26.05 21.84
C LYS A 86 12.40 -24.87 22.34
N GLU A 87 12.02 -24.88 23.62
CA GLU A 87 11.31 -23.76 24.26
C GLU A 87 12.11 -22.45 24.13
N ALA A 88 13.41 -22.45 24.46
CA ALA A 88 14.25 -21.27 24.33
C ALA A 88 14.39 -20.75 22.87
N ILE A 89 14.36 -21.64 21.87
CA ILE A 89 14.36 -21.24 20.46
C ILE A 89 13.01 -20.63 20.08
N PHE A 90 11.89 -21.22 20.51
CA PHE A 90 10.56 -20.64 20.26
C PHE A 90 10.39 -19.26 20.89
N GLU A 91 10.86 -19.07 22.13
CA GLU A 91 10.85 -17.75 22.77
C GLU A 91 11.65 -16.70 21.98
N GLN A 92 12.77 -17.09 21.38
CA GLN A 92 13.56 -16.22 20.50
C GLN A 92 12.83 -15.89 19.21
N ILE A 93 12.19 -16.89 18.58
CA ILE A 93 11.38 -16.68 17.37
C ILE A 93 10.25 -15.68 17.68
N ASP A 94 9.51 -15.88 18.77
CA ASP A 94 8.41 -14.99 19.19
C ASP A 94 8.90 -13.55 19.41
N ALA A 95 10.10 -13.38 19.99
CA ALA A 95 10.70 -12.07 20.19
C ALA A 95 11.08 -11.40 18.85
N LEU A 96 11.67 -12.17 17.93
CA LEU A 96 12.04 -11.69 16.60
C LEU A 96 10.82 -11.36 15.75
N GLU A 97 9.74 -12.14 15.81
CA GLU A 97 8.49 -11.85 15.10
C GLU A 97 7.83 -10.57 15.61
N LYS A 98 7.85 -10.33 16.93
CA LYS A 98 7.39 -9.06 17.51
C LYS A 98 8.22 -7.88 17.03
N GLN A 99 9.53 -8.05 16.90
CA GLN A 99 10.40 -6.99 16.36
C GLN A 99 10.15 -6.78 14.87
N ARG A 100 10.01 -7.86 14.10
CA ARG A 100 9.70 -7.83 12.68
C ARG A 100 8.41 -7.07 12.39
N ASN A 101 7.39 -7.24 13.21
CA ASN A 101 6.12 -6.50 13.07
C ASN A 101 6.31 -4.99 13.27
N LYS A 102 7.13 -4.57 14.23
CA LYS A 102 7.46 -3.15 14.44
C LYS A 102 8.25 -2.58 13.27
N ASP A 103 9.22 -3.33 12.77
CA ASP A 103 10.05 -2.91 11.64
C ASP A 103 9.26 -2.87 10.34
N LEU A 104 8.30 -3.79 10.16
CA LEU A 104 7.35 -3.78 9.05
C LEU A 104 6.47 -2.54 9.09
N GLU A 105 5.92 -2.19 10.26
CA GLU A 105 5.13 -0.97 10.42
C GLU A 105 5.93 0.28 10.02
N ALA A 106 7.17 0.40 10.51
CA ALA A 106 8.06 1.49 10.13
C ALA A 106 8.39 1.51 8.63
N ALA A 107 8.65 0.34 8.04
CA ALA A 107 8.91 0.20 6.61
C ALA A 107 7.70 0.60 5.76
N LEU A 108 6.49 0.21 6.18
CA LEU A 108 5.25 0.56 5.50
C LEU A 108 4.97 2.06 5.58
N LEU A 109 5.21 2.70 6.74
CA LEU A 109 5.06 4.15 6.90
C LEU A 109 6.04 4.93 6.01
N GLU A 110 7.27 4.44 5.84
CA GLU A 110 8.23 5.04 4.91
C GLU A 110 7.84 4.85 3.44
N ALA A 111 7.31 3.68 3.09
CA ALA A 111 6.87 3.34 1.73
C ALA A 111 5.53 4.01 1.36
N LEU A 112 4.74 4.44 2.34
CA LEU A 112 3.38 4.96 2.16
C LEU A 112 3.31 6.09 1.12
N PRO A 113 4.17 7.13 1.14
CA PRO A 113 4.12 8.18 0.14
C PRO A 113 4.32 7.69 -1.29
N GLN A 114 5.25 6.76 -1.50
CA GLN A 114 5.55 6.19 -2.81
C GLN A 114 4.39 5.32 -3.30
N ALA A 115 3.84 4.46 -2.43
CA ALA A 115 2.71 3.61 -2.76
C ALA A 115 1.47 4.41 -3.17
N PHE A 116 1.12 5.44 -2.39
CA PHE A 116 -0.02 6.31 -2.69
C PHE A 116 0.20 7.16 -3.95
N ALA A 117 1.43 7.62 -4.19
CA ALA A 117 1.78 8.32 -5.43
C ALA A 117 1.58 7.43 -6.67
N ILE A 118 1.97 6.15 -6.60
CA ILE A 118 1.75 5.18 -7.69
C ILE A 118 0.27 4.98 -7.94
N VAL A 119 -0.55 4.83 -6.88
CA VAL A 119 -2.01 4.71 -7.02
C VAL A 119 -2.61 5.97 -7.66
N LYS A 120 -2.19 7.16 -7.21
CA LYS A 120 -2.64 8.45 -7.76
C LYS A 120 -2.31 8.57 -9.26
N GLU A 121 -1.09 8.22 -9.65
CA GLU A 121 -0.68 8.25 -11.06
C GLU A 121 -1.41 7.19 -11.92
N THR A 122 -1.63 6.00 -11.38
CA THR A 122 -2.44 4.95 -12.03
C THR A 122 -3.86 5.44 -12.27
N ALA A 123 -4.48 6.05 -11.25
CA ALA A 123 -5.82 6.60 -11.33
C ALA A 123 -5.92 7.73 -12.36
N ARG A 124 -4.94 8.65 -12.41
CA ARG A 124 -4.86 9.69 -13.45
C ARG A 124 -4.81 9.08 -14.85
N ARG A 125 -3.94 8.08 -15.08
CA ARG A 125 -3.84 7.42 -16.40
C ARG A 125 -5.12 6.72 -16.78
N TYR A 126 -5.80 6.07 -15.85
CA TYR A 126 -7.13 5.49 -16.10
C TYR A 126 -8.15 6.55 -16.49
N ALA A 127 -8.24 7.65 -15.74
CA ALA A 127 -9.18 8.72 -16.03
C ALA A 127 -8.92 9.42 -17.36
N GLN A 128 -7.65 9.60 -17.74
CA GLN A 128 -7.27 10.37 -18.95
C GLN A 128 -7.10 9.50 -20.20
N ASN A 129 -6.53 8.30 -20.06
CA ASN A 129 -6.19 7.43 -21.20
C ASN A 129 -7.21 6.29 -21.38
N GLY A 130 -8.04 6.01 -20.37
CA GLY A 130 -9.02 4.91 -20.38
C GLY A 130 -8.42 3.51 -20.21
N GLN A 131 -7.09 3.36 -20.30
CA GLN A 131 -6.42 2.08 -20.16
C GLN A 131 -4.94 2.24 -19.81
N LEU A 132 -4.33 1.15 -19.35
CA LEU A 132 -2.88 0.97 -19.23
C LEU A 132 -2.44 -0.22 -20.09
N VAL A 133 -1.28 -0.11 -20.72
CA VAL A 133 -0.69 -1.19 -21.53
C VAL A 133 0.70 -1.53 -21.02
N VAL A 134 0.86 -2.78 -20.61
CA VAL A 134 2.01 -3.27 -19.86
C VAL A 134 2.44 -4.62 -20.40
N THR A 135 3.68 -5.01 -20.13
CA THR A 135 4.19 -6.33 -20.47
C THR A 135 3.48 -7.38 -19.62
N ALA A 136 2.88 -8.37 -20.28
CA ALA A 136 2.02 -9.37 -19.67
C ALA A 136 2.81 -10.31 -18.76
N THR A 137 2.39 -10.39 -17.50
CA THR A 137 2.83 -11.37 -16.50
C THR A 137 1.84 -12.52 -16.39
N ASP A 138 2.20 -13.59 -15.69
CA ASP A 138 1.28 -14.70 -15.43
C ASP A 138 0.05 -14.26 -14.63
N ALA A 139 0.23 -13.34 -13.68
CA ALA A 139 -0.88 -12.74 -12.94
C ALA A 139 -1.85 -11.98 -13.86
N ASP A 140 -1.35 -11.25 -14.88
CA ASP A 140 -2.23 -10.59 -15.86
C ASP A 140 -3.05 -11.63 -16.64
N ARG A 141 -2.42 -12.76 -17.03
CA ARG A 141 -3.06 -13.83 -17.79
C ARG A 141 -4.14 -14.54 -16.97
N GLU A 142 -3.89 -14.79 -15.69
CA GLU A 142 -4.87 -15.37 -14.77
C GLU A 142 -6.07 -14.44 -14.59
N ILE A 143 -5.84 -13.14 -14.39
CA ILE A 143 -6.91 -12.16 -14.21
C ILE A 143 -7.75 -12.02 -15.48
N ALA A 144 -7.12 -12.00 -16.66
CA ALA A 144 -7.81 -11.93 -17.95
C ALA A 144 -8.78 -13.10 -18.21
N GLN A 145 -8.60 -14.26 -17.55
CA GLN A 145 -9.54 -15.38 -17.67
C GLN A 145 -10.89 -15.10 -17.00
N THR A 146 -10.91 -14.21 -16.00
CA THR A 146 -12.10 -13.96 -15.17
C THR A 146 -12.60 -12.52 -15.23
N LYS A 147 -11.77 -11.58 -15.68
CA LYS A 147 -12.05 -10.15 -15.73
C LYS A 147 -12.00 -9.65 -17.17
N GLY A 148 -13.16 -9.35 -17.74
CA GLY A 148 -13.27 -8.89 -19.14
C GLY A 148 -12.59 -7.55 -19.43
N ASN A 149 -12.19 -6.79 -18.41
CA ASN A 149 -11.46 -5.53 -18.55
C ASN A 149 -9.94 -5.72 -18.65
N VAL A 150 -9.44 -6.95 -18.57
CA VAL A 150 -8.02 -7.27 -18.81
C VAL A 150 -7.94 -8.15 -20.04
N THR A 151 -7.21 -7.69 -21.05
CA THR A 151 -7.03 -8.43 -22.31
C THR A 151 -5.56 -8.66 -22.59
N ILE A 152 -5.24 -9.84 -23.15
CA ILE A 152 -3.87 -10.23 -23.48
C ILE A 152 -3.73 -10.27 -25.00
N GLN A 153 -2.75 -9.56 -25.54
CA GLN A 153 -2.39 -9.56 -26.95
C GLN A 153 -0.87 -9.77 -27.08
N GLY A 154 -0.45 -10.97 -27.48
CA GLY A 154 0.96 -11.34 -27.54
C GLY A 154 1.64 -11.26 -26.17
N ASP A 155 2.64 -10.38 -26.07
CA ASP A 155 3.42 -10.08 -24.86
C ASP A 155 2.86 -8.90 -24.04
N LYS A 156 1.73 -8.32 -24.44
CA LYS A 156 1.10 -7.19 -23.74
C LYS A 156 -0.20 -7.55 -23.06
N ALA A 157 -0.41 -6.97 -21.89
CA ALA A 157 -1.67 -6.92 -21.17
C ALA A 157 -2.22 -5.49 -21.23
N THR A 158 -3.48 -5.36 -21.65
CA THR A 158 -4.21 -4.09 -21.64
C THR A 158 -5.23 -4.14 -20.52
N TRP A 159 -5.12 -3.20 -19.60
CA TRP A 159 -6.02 -3.01 -18.47
C TRP A 159 -6.93 -1.82 -18.73
N SER A 160 -8.21 -2.09 -19.01
CA SER A 160 -9.23 -1.08 -19.26
C SER A 160 -9.77 -0.52 -17.94
N ASN A 161 -10.06 0.78 -17.92
CA ASN A 161 -10.75 1.45 -16.82
C ASN A 161 -12.27 1.17 -16.79
N LYS A 162 -12.78 0.35 -17.72
CA LYS A 162 -14.20 -0.03 -17.79
C LYS A 162 -14.40 -1.51 -17.55
N TRP A 163 -15.40 -1.87 -16.75
CA TRP A 163 -15.80 -3.26 -16.54
C TRP A 163 -17.27 -3.39 -16.20
N LEU A 164 -17.84 -4.58 -16.42
CA LEU A 164 -19.18 -4.91 -15.97
C LEU A 164 -19.17 -5.26 -14.48
N ALA A 165 -19.98 -4.55 -13.70
CA ALA A 165 -20.28 -4.87 -12.30
C ALA A 165 -21.79 -4.99 -12.12
N ALA A 166 -22.25 -6.15 -11.64
CA ALA A 166 -23.68 -6.43 -11.40
C ALA A 166 -24.61 -6.11 -12.60
N GLY A 167 -24.13 -6.32 -13.83
CA GLY A 167 -24.90 -6.08 -15.06
C GLY A 167 -24.85 -4.64 -15.58
N ALA A 168 -24.22 -3.71 -14.87
CA ALA A 168 -23.97 -2.35 -15.33
C ALA A 168 -22.49 -2.16 -15.71
N GLU A 169 -22.21 -1.38 -16.76
CA GLU A 169 -20.85 -0.95 -17.07
C GLU A 169 -20.44 0.17 -16.11
N ILE A 170 -19.33 -0.05 -15.42
CA ILE A 170 -18.69 0.93 -14.54
C ILE A 170 -17.44 1.44 -15.24
N THR A 171 -17.23 2.75 -15.20
CA THR A 171 -16.00 3.41 -15.65
C THR A 171 -15.30 4.01 -14.44
N TRP A 172 -14.00 3.76 -14.33
CA TRP A 172 -13.15 4.46 -13.37
C TRP A 172 -12.59 5.74 -13.99
N ASP A 173 -13.12 6.88 -13.57
CA ASP A 173 -12.76 8.22 -14.04
C ASP A 173 -12.28 9.15 -12.89
N MET A 174 -12.11 8.62 -11.68
CA MET A 174 -11.68 9.40 -10.52
C MET A 174 -10.16 9.46 -10.40
N VAL A 175 -9.63 10.66 -10.17
CA VAL A 175 -8.24 10.89 -9.71
C VAL A 175 -8.28 11.21 -8.22
N HIS A 176 -7.67 10.34 -7.41
CA HIS A 176 -7.65 10.53 -5.97
C HIS A 176 -6.74 11.71 -5.55
N TYR A 177 -7.10 12.34 -4.43
CA TYR A 177 -6.26 13.23 -3.61
C TYR A 177 -6.06 14.71 -4.01
N ASP A 178 -6.83 15.29 -4.94
CA ASP A 178 -6.83 16.76 -5.12
C ASP A 178 -8.16 17.43 -4.70
N VAL A 179 -9.26 16.69 -4.51
CA VAL A 179 -10.61 17.29 -4.38
C VAL A 179 -11.36 16.95 -3.08
N GLN A 180 -10.76 16.21 -2.14
CA GLN A 180 -11.47 15.80 -0.90
C GLN A 180 -11.22 16.70 0.31
N HIS A 181 -10.36 17.73 0.20
CA HIS A 181 -10.17 18.73 1.27
C HIS A 181 -10.79 20.10 0.96
N HIS A 182 -11.27 20.34 -0.26
CA HIS A 182 -11.92 21.61 -0.62
C HIS A 182 -13.30 21.82 0.03
N ALA A 183 -13.86 20.81 0.71
CA ALA A 183 -15.09 20.99 1.49
C ALA A 183 -14.87 21.78 2.82
N ALA A 184 -13.63 22.16 3.15
CA ALA A 184 -13.33 22.95 4.35
C ALA A 184 -13.21 24.47 4.08
N ASP A 185 -13.19 24.91 2.82
CA ASP A 185 -13.01 26.32 2.44
C ASP A 185 -14.32 27.03 2.01
N GLU A 186 -15.48 26.36 2.08
CA GLU A 186 -16.80 26.92 1.76
C GLU A 186 -17.83 26.84 2.91
N LEU A 187 -17.40 27.02 4.16
CA LEU A 187 -18.26 27.34 5.32
C LEU A 187 -17.68 28.49 6.15
#